data_AF-A0A2R7SLP8-F1
#
_entry.id   AF-A0A2R7SLP8-F1
#
_cell.length_a   1.000
_cell.length_b   1.000
_cell.length_c   1.000
_cell.angle_alpha   90.00
_cell.angle_beta   90.00
_cell.angle_gamma   90.00
#
_symmetry.space_group_name_H-M   'P 1'
#
loop_
_entity.id
_entity.type
_entity.pdbx_description
1 polymer ?
#
loop_
_entity_poly.entity_id
_entity_poly.type
_entity_poly.pdbx_seq_one_letter_code
_entity_poly.pdbx_strand_id
1 'polypeptide(L)'
;MSSTPVALSELIAALGGDLLGEADVSILRIAPLDEADAHSISFLANPRYQAQLATTAAACVIVAPALAEAAAARGAAIVTPDPYLY
;
A
#
# COMPACT_ATOMS: atom_id res chain seq x y z
N MET A 1 18.41 7.89 13.95
CA MET A 1 17.42 8.74 13.26
C MET A 1 16.07 8.09 13.50
N SER A 2 15.18 8.72 14.25
CA SER A 2 13.83 8.18 14.48
C SER A 2 13.00 8.41 13.22
N SER A 3 12.45 7.36 12.62
CA SER A 3 11.50 7.50 11.50
C SER A 3 10.17 8.00 12.07
N THR A 4 9.69 9.15 11.59
CA THR A 4 8.37 9.68 11.98
C THR A 4 7.30 8.92 11.20
N PRO A 5 6.30 8.30 11.87
CA PRO A 5 5.18 7.70 11.17
C PRO A 5 4.39 8.74 10.38
N VAL A 6 3.90 8.33 9.20
CA VAL A 6 3.03 9.14 8.33
C VAL A 6 1.70 8.41 8.14
N ALA A 7 0.58 9.10 8.31
CA ALA A 7 -0.74 8.49 8.09
C ALA A 7 -1.04 8.30 6.58
N LEU A 8 -1.86 7.30 6.23
CA LEU A 8 -2.28 7.11 4.83
C LEU A 8 -3.03 8.34 4.29
N SER A 9 -3.82 9.01 5.13
CA SER A 9 -4.49 10.26 4.77
C SER A 9 -3.51 11.36 4.34
N GLU A 10 -2.35 11.47 4.99
CA GLU A 10 -1.30 12.42 4.62
C GLU A 10 -0.63 12.06 3.31
N LEU A 11 -0.40 10.76 3.06
CA LEU A 11 0.14 10.29 1.78
C LEU A 11 -0.80 10.63 0.63
N ILE A 12 -2.10 10.38 0.79
CA ILE A 12 -3.12 10.70 -0.23
C ILE A 12 -3.21 12.21 -0.45
N ALA A 13 -3.18 13.01 0.62
CA ALA A 13 -3.23 14.46 0.50
C ALA A 13 -2.01 15.03 -0.25
N ALA A 14 -0.85 14.40 -0.12
CA ALA A 14 0.40 14.84 -0.77
C ALA A 14 0.56 14.31 -2.20
N LEU A 15 0.16 13.06 -2.47
CA LEU A 15 0.50 12.33 -3.70
C LEU A 15 -0.73 12.03 -4.59
N GLY A 16 -1.95 12.17 -4.06
CA GLY A 16 -3.18 11.76 -4.73
C GLY A 16 -3.45 10.27 -4.58
N GLY A 17 -4.19 9.69 -5.54
CA GLY A 17 -4.62 8.28 -5.49
C GLY A 17 -5.91 8.06 -4.70
N ASP A 18 -6.51 6.89 -4.89
CA ASP A 18 -7.76 6.52 -4.25
C ASP A 18 -7.50 5.53 -3.12
N LEU A 19 -7.74 5.95 -1.88
CA LEU A 19 -7.62 5.07 -0.71
C LEU A 19 -8.86 4.20 -0.55
N LEU A 20 -8.63 2.90 -0.39
CA LEU A 20 -9.60 1.91 0.05
C LEU A 20 -9.21 1.42 1.44
N GLY A 21 -10.11 1.53 2.42
CA GLY A 21 -9.87 1.13 3.82
C GLY A 21 -9.59 2.30 4.75
N GLU A 22 -8.91 2.03 5.87
CA GLU A 22 -8.72 2.96 6.99
C GLU A 22 -7.62 4.00 6.70
N ALA A 23 -7.94 5.29 6.84
CA ALA A 23 -7.04 6.39 6.51
C ALA A 23 -6.04 6.75 7.63
N ASP A 24 -6.33 6.36 8.86
CA ASP A 24 -5.50 6.67 10.04
C ASP A 24 -4.36 5.66 10.26
N VAL A 25 -4.20 4.69 9.35
CA VAL A 25 -3.10 3.72 9.40
C VAL A 25 -1.77 4.45 9.27
N SER A 26 -0.90 4.26 10.26
CA SER A 26 0.43 4.88 10.31
C SER A 26 1.48 4.00 9.65
N ILE A 27 2.22 4.57 8.69
CA ILE A 27 3.31 3.93 7.95
C ILE A 27 4.65 4.43 8.48
N LEU A 28 5.57 3.51 8.76
CA LEU A 28 6.93 3.82 9.24
C LEU A 28 8.01 3.70 8.16
N ARG A 29 7.78 2.82 7.17
CA ARG A 29 8.77 2.49 6.13
C ARG A 29 8.13 1.91 4.88
N ILE A 30 8.94 1.83 3.83
CA ILE A 30 8.63 1.09 2.60
C ILE A 30 9.33 -0.28 2.69
N ALA A 31 8.66 -1.34 2.26
CA ALA A 31 9.24 -2.69 2.19
C ALA A 31 8.67 -3.47 0.99
N PRO A 32 9.40 -4.47 0.46
CA PRO A 32 8.85 -5.38 -0.55
C PRO A 32 7.75 -6.28 0.06
N LEU A 33 6.83 -6.78 -0.76
CA LEU A 33 5.62 -7.49 -0.31
C LEU A 33 5.89 -8.70 0.61
N ASP A 34 7.02 -9.38 0.41
CA ASP A 34 7.44 -10.57 1.15
C ASP A 34 8.15 -10.26 2.48
N GLU A 35 8.63 -9.03 2.67
CA GLU A 35 9.26 -8.57 3.93
C GLU A 35 8.41 -7.54 4.69
N ALA A 36 7.32 -7.07 4.08
CA ALA A 36 6.46 -6.04 4.64
C ALA A 36 5.66 -6.54 5.84
N ASP A 37 5.49 -5.64 6.81
CA ASP A 37 4.74 -5.86 8.05
C ASP A 37 3.66 -4.79 8.26
N ALA A 38 3.00 -4.84 9.42
CA ALA A 38 1.92 -3.94 9.80
C ALA A 38 2.31 -2.46 9.96
N HIS A 39 3.57 -2.10 9.70
CA HIS A 39 4.05 -0.72 9.66
C HIS A 39 4.70 -0.35 8.32
N SER A 40 4.59 -1.22 7.33
CA SER A 40 5.20 -1.07 6.02
C SER A 40 4.14 -0.74 4.96
N ILE A 41 4.49 0.16 4.05
CA ILE A 41 3.78 0.29 2.77
C ILE A 41 4.56 -0.46 1.68
N SER A 42 3.85 -1.14 0.81
CA SER A 42 4.41 -1.82 -0.37
C SER A 42 3.66 -1.38 -1.62
N PHE A 43 4.21 -1.70 -2.79
CA PHE A 43 3.50 -1.52 -4.05
C PHE A 43 3.54 -2.81 -4.87
N LEU A 44 2.53 -3.00 -5.70
CA LEU A 44 2.46 -4.07 -6.67
C LEU A 44 2.23 -3.47 -8.06
N ALA A 45 3.34 -3.19 -8.74
CA ALA A 45 3.33 -2.69 -10.11
C ALA A 45 3.31 -3.81 -11.15
N ASN A 46 3.89 -4.98 -10.84
CA ASN A 46 3.96 -6.11 -11.77
C ASN A 46 2.90 -7.17 -11.42
N PRO A 47 1.86 -7.37 -12.25
CA PRO A 47 0.76 -8.30 -11.99
C PRO A 47 1.19 -9.74 -11.68
N ARG A 48 2.38 -10.17 -12.09
CA ARG A 48 2.91 -11.51 -11.77
C ARG A 48 3.01 -11.79 -10.27
N TYR A 49 3.08 -10.74 -9.45
CA TYR A 49 3.17 -10.84 -8.00
C TYR A 49 1.81 -10.76 -7.29
N GLN A 50 0.70 -10.76 -8.03
CA GLN A 50 -0.65 -10.69 -7.44
C GLN A 50 -0.88 -11.74 -6.34
N ALA A 51 -0.31 -12.94 -6.50
CA ALA A 51 -0.40 -14.00 -5.48
C ALA A 51 0.21 -13.57 -4.13
N GLN A 52 1.18 -12.67 -4.11
CA GLN A 52 1.79 -12.16 -2.87
C GLN A 52 0.86 -11.22 -2.09
N LEU A 53 -0.19 -10.67 -2.71
CA LEU A 53 -1.23 -9.92 -1.99
C LEU A 53 -1.88 -10.80 -0.91
N ALA A 54 -2.06 -12.10 -1.18
CA ALA A 54 -2.70 -12.99 -0.23
C ALA A 54 -1.83 -13.30 1.01
N THR A 55 -0.52 -13.07 0.93
CA THR A 55 0.44 -13.48 1.97
C THR A 55 1.16 -12.31 2.64
N THR A 56 1.16 -11.12 2.04
CA THR A 56 1.86 -9.95 2.59
C THR A 56 1.20 -9.47 3.89
N ALA A 57 2.03 -9.07 4.85
CA ALA A 57 1.58 -8.44 6.09
C ALA A 57 1.67 -6.90 6.04
N ALA A 58 1.90 -6.31 4.86
CA ALA A 58 1.96 -4.86 4.67
C ALA A 58 0.74 -4.14 5.26
N ALA A 59 0.94 -3.00 5.92
CA ALA A 59 -0.15 -2.16 6.40
C ALA A 59 -1.01 -1.65 5.23
N CYS A 60 -0.37 -1.29 4.13
CA CYS A 60 -1.00 -0.79 2.92
C CYS A 60 -0.26 -1.30 1.67
N VAL A 61 -1.01 -1.59 0.59
CA VAL A 61 -0.42 -1.91 -0.71
C VAL A 61 -0.93 -0.94 -1.78
N ILE A 62 -0.01 -0.33 -2.51
CA ILE A 62 -0.28 0.51 -3.66
C ILE A 62 -0.44 -0.38 -4.90
N VAL A 63 -1.57 -0.27 -5.61
CA VAL A 63 -1.90 -1.16 -6.73
C VAL A 63 -2.53 -0.42 -7.90
N ALA A 64 -2.47 -1.04 -9.08
CA ALA A 64 -3.20 -0.59 -10.25
C ALA A 64 -4.71 -0.87 -10.09
N PRO A 65 -5.61 -0.15 -10.79
CA PRO A 65 -7.06 -0.32 -10.66
C PRO A 65 -7.55 -1.77 -10.85
N ALA A 66 -6.90 -2.52 -11.73
CA ALA A 66 -7.23 -3.93 -12.00
C ALA A 66 -7.04 -4.87 -10.78
N LEU A 67 -6.31 -4.44 -9.76
CA LEU A 67 -6.03 -5.23 -8.55
C LEU A 67 -6.66 -4.62 -7.29
N ALA A 68 -7.43 -3.54 -7.43
CA ALA A 68 -8.00 -2.79 -6.30
C ALA A 68 -8.82 -3.69 -5.36
N GLU A 69 -9.74 -4.48 -5.90
CA GLU A 69 -10.60 -5.37 -5.10
C GLU A 69 -9.78 -6.43 -4.34
N ALA A 70 -8.80 -7.06 -5.02
CA ALA A 70 -7.95 -8.07 -4.41
C ALA A 70 -7.08 -7.49 -3.28
N ALA A 71 -6.55 -6.26 -3.46
CA ALA A 71 -5.77 -5.58 -2.44
C ALA A 71 -6.65 -5.13 -1.26
N ALA A 72 -7.85 -4.59 -1.54
CA ALA A 72 -8.80 -4.14 -0.53
C ALA A 72 -9.37 -5.29 0.32
N ALA A 73 -9.58 -6.47 -0.28
CA ALA A 73 -10.02 -7.66 0.44
C ALA A 73 -9.04 -8.12 1.54
N ARG A 74 -7.75 -7.75 1.41
CA ARG A 74 -6.68 -8.02 2.38
C ARG A 74 -6.58 -6.93 3.45
N GLY A 75 -6.82 -5.67 3.09
CA GLY A 75 -6.69 -4.52 4.00
C GLY A 75 -6.57 -3.21 3.23
N ALA A 76 -5.98 -2.18 3.85
CA ALA A 76 -5.85 -0.87 3.21
C ALA A 76 -5.06 -0.95 1.88
N ALA A 77 -5.54 -0.24 0.87
CA ALA A 77 -4.93 -0.19 -0.45
C ALA A 77 -5.03 1.20 -1.03
N ILE A 78 -3.98 1.63 -1.73
CA ILE A 78 -4.00 2.88 -2.50
C ILE A 78 -4.03 2.51 -3.98
N VAL A 79 -5.02 3.02 -4.70
CA VAL A 79 -5.22 2.74 -6.12
C VAL A 79 -4.72 3.91 -6.94
N THR A 80 -3.86 3.62 -7.92
CA THR A 80 -3.27 4.62 -8.82
C THR A 80 -2.97 4.00 -10.19
N PRO A 81 -3.05 4.76 -11.30
CA PRO A 81 -2.70 4.26 -12.63
C PRO A 81 -1.25 3.75 -12.74
N ASP A 82 -0.32 4.29 -11.94
CA ASP A 82 1.09 3.90 -11.95
C ASP A 82 1.62 3.64 -10.51
N PRO A 83 1.50 2.39 -10.00
CA PRO A 83 1.94 2.05 -8.64
C PRO A 83 3.44 2.19 -8.40
N TYR A 84 4.25 2.23 -9.45
CA TYR A 84 5.71 2.36 -9.32
C TYR A 84 6.14 3.82 -9.13
N LEU A 85 5.35 4.77 -9.62
CA LEU A 85 5.62 6.21 -9.56
C LEU A 85 4.94 6.93 -8.39
N TYR A 86 4.12 6.21 -7.62
CA TYR A 86 3.44 6.72 -6.43
C TYR A 86 4.42 6.88 -5.27
#